data_AF-A0A2G2MTS8-F1
#
_entry.id   AF-A0A2G2MTS8-F1
#
_cell.length_a   1.000
_cell.length_b   1.000
_cell.length_c   1.000
_cell.angle_alpha   90.00
_cell.angle_beta   90.00
_cell.angle_gamma   90.00
#
_symmetry.space_group_name_H-M   'P 1'
#
loop_
_entity.id
_entity.type
_entity.pdbx_description
1 polymer ?
#
loop_
_entity_poly.entity_id
_entity_poly.type
_entity_poly.pdbx_seq_one_letter_code
_entity_poly.pdbx_strand_id
1 'polypeptide(L)' 'MGTKTGGSAKPVAIMDGIPASAVREYISDMLAELCVVAKQGGQEDLHALLKLTTQALRNTTP' A
#
# COMPACT_ATOMS: atom_id res chain seq x y z
N MET A 1 -40.22 -6.48 -1.30
CA MET A 1 -39.14 -7.00 -0.42
C MET A 1 -37.92 -7.26 -1.30
N GLY A 2 -36.79 -6.61 -1.03
CA GLY A 2 -35.50 -6.88 -1.69
C GLY A 2 -34.87 -5.68 -2.41
N THR A 3 -34.26 -4.75 -1.66
CA THR A 3 -33.35 -3.73 -2.19
C THR A 3 -31.99 -4.34 -2.47
N LYS A 4 -31.58 -4.42 -3.74
CA LYS A 4 -30.25 -4.91 -4.13
C LYS A 4 -29.33 -3.71 -4.37
N THR A 5 -28.75 -3.16 -3.32
CA THR A 5 -27.64 -2.18 -3.43
C THR A 5 -26.36 -2.94 -3.73
N GLY A 6 -26.15 -3.28 -5.00
CA GLY A 6 -24.86 -3.69 -5.52
C GLY A 6 -23.92 -2.49 -5.57
N GLY A 7 -23.41 -2.09 -4.40
CA GLY A 7 -22.34 -1.11 -4.29
C GLY A 7 -21.05 -1.72 -4.82
N SER A 8 -20.86 -1.71 -6.14
CA SER A 8 -19.54 -1.85 -6.73
C SER A 8 -18.73 -0.66 -6.24
N ALA A 9 -17.90 -0.89 -5.21
CA ALA A 9 -16.83 0.04 -4.89
C ALA A 9 -15.98 0.15 -6.14
N LYS A 10 -16.19 1.24 -6.92
CA LYS A 10 -15.31 1.57 -8.03
C LYS A 10 -13.92 1.70 -7.41
N PRO A 11 -12.92 0.95 -7.90
CA PRO A 11 -11.54 1.24 -7.54
C PRO A 11 -11.34 2.73 -7.76
N VAL A 12 -10.78 3.39 -6.76
CA VAL A 12 -10.48 4.81 -6.78
C VAL A 12 -9.68 5.10 -8.05
N ALA A 13 -10.32 5.68 -9.06
CA ALA A 13 -9.79 5.91 -10.41
C ALA A 13 -8.79 7.07 -10.44
N ILE A 14 -7.94 7.18 -9.43
CA ILE A 14 -6.92 8.25 -9.32
C ILE A 14 -5.66 7.87 -10.14
N MET A 15 -5.61 6.66 -10.73
CA MET A 15 -4.38 6.08 -11.28
C MET A 15 -4.49 5.62 -12.73
N ASP A 16 -5.61 5.89 -13.40
CA ASP A 16 -5.73 5.62 -14.84
C ASP A 16 -4.73 6.50 -15.61
N GLY A 17 -3.72 5.87 -16.20
CA GLY A 17 -2.64 6.51 -16.96
C GLY A 17 -1.29 6.61 -16.26
N ILE A 18 -1.18 6.25 -14.97
CA ILE A 18 0.12 6.20 -14.27
C ILE A 18 0.73 4.80 -14.48
N PRO A 19 1.99 4.70 -14.95
CA PRO A 19 2.66 3.41 -15.05
C PRO A 19 2.67 2.68 -13.71
N ALA A 20 2.31 1.39 -13.71
CA ALA A 20 2.32 0.56 -12.51
C ALA A 20 3.70 0.51 -11.83
N SER A 21 4.79 0.80 -12.55
CA SER A 21 6.14 0.96 -12.01
C SER A 21 6.27 2.23 -11.15
N ALA A 22 5.81 3.38 -11.65
CA ALA A 22 5.84 4.64 -10.92
C ALA A 22 4.98 4.58 -9.65
N VAL A 23 3.84 3.90 -9.73
CA VAL A 23 2.99 3.59 -8.58
C VAL A 23 3.74 2.75 -7.54
N ARG A 24 4.44 1.70 -8.00
CA ARG A 24 5.22 0.82 -7.13
C ARG A 24 6.38 1.55 -6.45
N GLU A 25 7.08 2.40 -7.19
CA GLU A 25 8.17 3.22 -6.68
C GLU A 25 7.66 4.18 -5.60
N TYR A 26 6.58 4.91 -5.88
CA TYR A 26 5.93 5.79 -4.90
C TYR A 26 5.52 5.05 -3.61
N ILE A 27 4.90 3.88 -3.74
CA ILE A 27 4.51 3.06 -2.58
C ILE A 27 5.76 2.58 -1.82
N SER A 28 6.81 2.18 -2.53
CA SER A 28 8.07 1.73 -1.93
C SER A 28 8.73 2.84 -1.10
N ASP A 29 8.79 4.06 -1.64
CA ASP A 29 9.37 5.21 -0.95
C ASP A 29 8.55 5.58 0.30
N MET A 30 7.22 5.61 0.17
CA MET A 30 6.32 5.83 1.30
C MET A 30 6.53 4.79 2.42
N LEU A 31 6.63 3.51 2.07
CA LEU A 31 6.86 2.44 3.05
C LEU A 31 8.22 2.59 3.76
N ALA A 32 9.25 3.06 3.04
CA ALA A 32 10.56 3.32 3.62
C ALA A 32 10.50 4.47 4.65
N GLU A 33 9.83 5.57 4.33
CA GLU A 33 9.63 6.68 5.25
C GLU A 33 8.83 6.26 6.49
N LEU A 34 7.73 5.52 6.30
CA LEU A 34 6.92 5.02 7.40
C LEU A 34 7.70 4.07 8.31
N CYS A 35 8.61 3.25 7.77
CA CYS A 35 9.47 2.40 8.60
C CYS A 35 10.38 3.24 9.51
N VAL A 36 10.94 4.33 8.97
CA VAL A 36 11.79 5.24 9.76
C VAL A 36 10.97 5.89 10.87
N VAL A 37 9.78 6.39 10.56
CA VAL A 37 8.88 7.02 11.54
C VAL A 37 8.45 6.03 12.62
N ALA A 38 8.04 4.81 12.24
CA ALA A 38 7.62 3.77 13.19
C ALA A 38 8.75 3.38 14.14
N LYS A 39 9.97 3.21 13.61
CA LYS A 39 11.16 2.91 14.41
C LYS A 39 11.52 4.04 15.37
N GLN A 40 11.51 5.29 14.89
CA GLN A 40 11.79 6.46 15.74
C GLN A 40 10.72 6.65 16.83
N GLY A 41 9.46 6.32 16.54
CA GLY A 41 8.36 6.36 17.49
C GLY A 41 8.29 5.18 18.46
N GLY A 42 9.21 4.21 18.40
CA GLY A 42 9.19 3.02 19.25
C GLY A 42 8.03 2.06 18.98
N GLN A 43 7.43 2.14 17.78
CA GLN A 43 6.28 1.32 17.39
C GLN A 43 6.77 0.04 16.70
N GLU A 44 7.31 -0.89 17.50
CA GLU A 44 7.96 -2.10 16.99
C GLU A 44 7.04 -2.99 16.15
N ASP A 45 5.78 -3.16 16.57
CA ASP A 45 4.79 -3.97 15.82
C ASP A 45 4.47 -3.35 14.46
N LEU A 46 4.30 -2.01 14.41
CA LEU A 46 4.07 -1.30 13.16
C LEU A 46 5.30 -1.36 12.25
N HIS A 47 6.50 -1.17 12.82
CA HIS A 47 7.75 -1.28 12.09
C HIS A 47 7.94 -2.69 11.51
N ALA A 48 7.62 -3.74 12.27
CA ALA A 48 7.65 -5.12 11.78
C ALA A 48 6.66 -5.35 10.63
N LEU A 49 5.42 -4.85 10.76
CA LEU A 49 4.41 -4.94 9.72
C LEU A 49 4.86 -4.24 8.44
N LEU A 50 5.36 -3.01 8.52
CA LEU A 50 5.83 -2.24 7.37
C LEU A 50 7.02 -2.91 6.67
N LYS A 51 7.93 -3.54 7.42
CA LYS A 51 9.02 -4.35 6.85
C LYS A 51 8.50 -5.56 6.08
N LEU A 52 7.45 -6.23 6.58
CA LEU A 52 6.82 -7.36 5.87
C LEU A 52 6.12 -6.89 4.60
N THR A 53 5.38 -5.78 4.66
CA THR A 53 4.72 -5.18 3.49
C THR A 53 5.73 -4.77 2.42
N THR A 54 6.87 -4.19 2.81
CA THR A 54 7.96 -3.83 1.88
C THR A 54 8.55 -5.06 1.19
N GLN A 55 8.73 -6.18 1.92
CA GLN A 55 9.21 -7.43 1.34
C GLN A 55 8.17 -8.04 0.37
N ALA A 56 6.90 -8.03 0.76
CA ALA A 56 5.82 -8.52 -0.10
C ALA A 56 5.75 -7.74 -1.42
N LEU A 57 5.90 -6.40 -1.37
CA LEU A 57 5.92 -5.56 -2.55
C LEU A 57 7.03 -5.97 -3.53
N ARG A 58 8.24 -6.25 -3.01
CA ARG A 58 9.39 -6.71 -3.83
C ARG A 58 9.19 -8.11 -4.42
N ASN A 59 8.46 -8.98 -3.73
CA ASN A 59 8.21 -10.36 -4.18
C ASN A 59 7.08 -10.47 -5.22
N THR A 60 6.28 -9.41 -5.41
CA THR A 60 5.21 -9.37 -6.43
C THR A 60 5.71 -8.94 -7.82
N THR A 61 7.02 -8.90 -8.01
CA THR A 61 7.67 -8.65 -9.30
C THR A 61 7.90 -10.01 -9.99
N PRO A 62 7.25 -10.30 -11.14
CA PRO A 62 7.68 -11.40 -12.00
C PRO A 62 9.05 -11.14 -12.62
#